data_AF-A0A172T365-F1
#
_entry.id   AF-A0A172T365-F1
#
_cell.length_a   1.000
_cell.length_b   1.000
_cell.length_c   1.000
_cell.angle_alpha   90.00
_cell.angle_beta   90.00
_cell.angle_gamma   90.00
#
_symmetry.space_group_name_H-M   'P 1'
#
loop_
_entity.id
_entity.type
_entity.pdbx_description
1 polymer ?
#
loop_
_entity_poly.entity_id
_entity_poly.type
_entity_poly.pdbx_seq_one_letter_code
_entity_poly.pdbx_strand_id
1 'polypeptide(L)'
;MIRLLGDFYIDELPDCKLSKSELIVFSYLIVKRQAWLTEVLNILEASDSYDESYVRKILKNLDRKLNGYFKVDLLKHSKIIIEHSINADINILQSQIEALNTRKQEFQEAVTQILELYKGDFLPFLDNPWIVSFRNLLRSLVFSVFSKAYFNPEIPGQIKIRLLRILPEFYLSAVNSAVFKLISEGFEFSIADSVFDFSEGLTVVKLKVKEPEILNQILSKGKKASILSDTEILLLVESEAAKELLTVRSVK
;
A
#
# COMPACT_ATOMS: atom_id res chain seq x y z
N MET A 1 -2.69 -7.77 -17.67
CA MET A 1 -3.34 -7.59 -16.36
C MET A 1 -3.98 -6.21 -16.30
N ILE A 2 -5.15 -6.10 -15.67
CA ILE A 2 -5.76 -4.80 -15.34
C ILE A 2 -5.12 -4.29 -14.04
N ARG A 3 -4.52 -3.11 -14.07
CA ARG A 3 -3.84 -2.47 -12.94
C ARG A 3 -4.69 -1.33 -12.38
N LEU A 4 -5.05 -1.45 -11.11
CA LEU A 4 -5.86 -0.47 -10.35
C LEU A 4 -5.18 -0.03 -9.05
N LEU A 5 -4.10 -0.70 -8.63
CA LEU A 5 -3.28 -0.35 -7.46
C LEU A 5 -2.14 0.60 -7.89
N GLY A 6 -2.35 1.91 -7.70
CA GLY A 6 -1.53 2.97 -8.28
C GLY A 6 -2.13 3.52 -9.57
N ASP A 7 -1.29 3.76 -10.58
CA ASP A 7 -1.72 4.29 -11.87
C ASP A 7 -2.54 3.25 -12.66
N PHE A 8 -3.60 3.72 -13.32
CA PHE A 8 -4.43 2.86 -14.16
C PHE A 8 -3.69 2.44 -15.43
N TYR A 9 -3.66 1.13 -15.69
CA TYR A 9 -3.07 0.57 -16.91
C TYR A 9 -3.69 -0.80 -17.22
N ILE A 10 -3.75 -1.17 -18.49
CA ILE A 10 -4.13 -2.52 -18.93
C ILE A 10 -3.01 -3.03 -19.83
N ASP A 11 -2.31 -4.09 -19.41
CA ASP A 11 -1.12 -4.56 -20.14
C ASP A 11 -1.43 -4.95 -21.60
N GLU A 12 -2.59 -5.53 -21.84
CA GLU A 12 -3.06 -5.99 -23.14
C GLU A 12 -3.60 -4.83 -24.02
N LEU A 13 -3.88 -3.67 -23.43
CA LEU A 13 -4.43 -2.49 -24.09
C LEU A 13 -3.71 -1.20 -23.62
N PRO A 14 -2.43 -1.01 -23.96
CA PRO A 14 -1.59 0.08 -23.43
C PRO A 14 -2.12 1.48 -23.77
N ASP A 15 -2.80 1.63 -24.91
CA ASP A 15 -3.34 2.92 -25.37
C ASP A 15 -4.78 3.17 -24.89
N CYS A 16 -5.34 2.28 -24.06
CA CYS A 16 -6.71 2.43 -23.58
C CYS A 16 -6.83 3.64 -22.64
N LYS A 17 -7.60 4.65 -23.08
CA LYS A 17 -7.92 5.82 -22.27
C LYS A 17 -9.38 5.82 -21.85
N LEU A 18 -9.60 5.72 -20.55
CA LEU A 18 -10.90 5.87 -19.91
C LEU A 18 -11.04 7.29 -19.36
N SER A 19 -12.19 7.92 -19.57
CA SER A 19 -12.56 9.14 -18.87
C SER A 19 -12.75 8.88 -17.38
N LYS A 20 -12.79 9.94 -16.56
CA LYS A 20 -13.00 9.84 -15.11
C LYS A 20 -14.22 8.96 -14.76
N SER A 21 -15.37 9.23 -15.38
CA SER A 21 -16.61 8.46 -15.15
C SER A 21 -16.50 7.01 -15.64
N GLU A 22 -15.89 6.79 -16.80
CA GLU A 22 -15.66 5.43 -17.31
C GLU A 22 -14.77 4.62 -16.37
N LEU A 23 -13.71 5.21 -15.83
CA LEU A 23 -12.80 4.55 -14.90
C LEU A 23 -13.45 4.26 -13.53
N ILE A 24 -14.28 5.18 -13.03
CA ILE A 24 -15.08 4.96 -11.80
C ILE A 24 -16.01 3.75 -11.97
N VAL A 25 -16.79 3.72 -13.06
CA VAL A 25 -17.74 2.63 -13.34
C VAL A 25 -17.00 1.32 -13.60
N PHE A 26 -15.96 1.35 -14.41
CA PHE A 26 -15.15 0.18 -14.73
C PHE A 26 -14.56 -0.45 -13.46
N SER A 27 -13.90 0.35 -12.62
CA SER A 27 -13.27 -0.14 -11.39
C SER A 27 -14.30 -0.70 -10.39
N TYR A 28 -15.48 -0.07 -10.27
CA TYR A 28 -16.58 -0.59 -9.45
C TYR A 28 -17.07 -1.95 -9.94
N LEU A 29 -17.29 -2.09 -11.25
CA LEU A 29 -17.75 -3.34 -11.85
C LEU A 29 -16.67 -4.44 -11.74
N ILE A 30 -15.38 -4.12 -11.88
CA ILE A 30 -14.29 -5.08 -11.68
C ILE A 30 -14.31 -5.67 -10.26
N VAL A 31 -14.60 -4.84 -9.25
CA VAL A 31 -14.67 -5.26 -7.84
C VAL A 31 -15.97 -6.02 -7.54
N LYS A 32 -17.12 -5.56 -8.07
CA LYS A 32 -18.43 -6.13 -7.72
C LYS A 32 -18.89 -7.26 -8.63
N ARG A 33 -18.38 -7.34 -9.86
CA ARG A 33 -18.79 -8.21 -10.99
C ARG A 33 -20.23 -8.05 -11.48
N GLN A 34 -21.13 -7.62 -10.61
CA GLN A 34 -22.53 -7.35 -10.91
C GLN A 34 -22.99 -6.13 -10.12
N ALA A 35 -23.90 -5.35 -10.70
CA ALA A 35 -24.48 -4.17 -10.08
C ALA A 35 -25.83 -3.82 -10.70
N TRP A 36 -26.65 -3.04 -10.02
CA TRP A 36 -27.81 -2.41 -10.64
C TRP A 36 -27.42 -1.08 -11.30
N LEU A 37 -28.10 -0.68 -12.38
CA LEU A 37 -27.85 0.63 -13.02
C LEU A 37 -27.99 1.79 -12.03
N THR A 38 -28.95 1.72 -11.11
CA THR A 38 -29.16 2.70 -10.05
C THR A 38 -27.99 2.77 -9.07
N GLU A 39 -27.37 1.64 -8.72
CA GLU A 39 -26.16 1.62 -7.89
C GLU A 39 -24.99 2.29 -8.61
N VAL A 40 -24.81 1.98 -9.90
CA VAL A 40 -23.76 2.59 -10.73
C VAL A 40 -23.99 4.10 -10.91
N LEU A 41 -25.25 4.52 -11.01
CA LEU A 41 -25.61 5.93 -11.03
C LEU A 41 -25.24 6.62 -9.71
N ASN A 42 -25.55 5.99 -8.57
CA ASN A 42 -25.28 6.56 -7.24
C ASN A 42 -23.79 6.78 -7.00
N ILE A 43 -22.92 5.85 -7.39
CA ILE A 43 -21.47 5.99 -7.18
C ILE A 43 -20.82 7.05 -8.07
N LEU A 44 -21.47 7.44 -9.17
CA LEU A 44 -20.93 8.46 -10.06
C LEU A 44 -21.01 9.86 -9.48
N GLU A 45 -21.72 10.03 -8.36
CA GLU A 45 -21.93 11.28 -7.60
C GLU A 45 -21.82 12.53 -8.48
N ALA A 46 -22.91 12.84 -9.16
CA ALA A 46 -23.14 14.18 -9.66
C ALA A 46 -24.54 14.60 -9.22
N SER A 47 -24.59 15.76 -8.58
CA SER A 47 -25.81 16.53 -8.29
C SER A 47 -26.78 16.51 -9.48
N ASP A 48 -27.90 15.79 -9.33
CA ASP A 48 -29.12 15.77 -10.17
C ASP A 48 -28.99 15.67 -11.71
N SER A 49 -27.79 15.61 -12.29
CA SER A 49 -27.58 15.80 -13.73
C SER A 49 -27.44 14.50 -14.52
N TYR A 50 -27.21 13.37 -13.85
CA TYR A 50 -27.04 12.08 -14.51
C TYR A 50 -28.26 11.20 -14.32
N ASP A 51 -28.60 10.45 -15.37
CA ASP A 51 -29.66 9.47 -15.39
C ASP A 51 -29.13 8.10 -15.84
N GLU A 52 -30.00 7.09 -15.89
CA GLU A 52 -29.62 5.77 -16.38
C GLU A 52 -29.13 5.78 -17.83
N SER A 53 -29.57 6.75 -18.65
CA SER A 53 -29.15 6.85 -20.06
C SER A 53 -27.65 7.17 -20.15
N TYR A 54 -27.16 8.04 -19.25
CA TYR A 54 -25.76 8.36 -19.13
C TYR A 54 -24.93 7.14 -18.72
N VAL A 55 -25.41 6.34 -17.75
CA VAL A 55 -24.74 5.10 -17.35
C VAL A 55 -24.69 4.10 -18.51
N ARG A 56 -25.79 3.91 -19.23
CA ARG A 56 -25.82 3.03 -20.42
C ARG A 56 -24.82 3.47 -21.50
N LYS A 57 -24.65 4.79 -21.69
CA LYS A 57 -23.63 5.34 -22.59
C LYS A 57 -22.22 5.01 -22.12
N ILE A 58 -21.92 5.14 -20.82
CA ILE A 58 -20.63 4.73 -20.24
C ILE A 58 -20.38 3.25 -20.48
N LEU A 59 -21.34 2.37 -20.16
CA LEU A 59 -21.20 0.93 -20.35
C LEU A 59 -20.92 0.55 -21.81
N LYS A 60 -21.65 1.15 -22.75
CA LYS A 60 -21.41 0.96 -24.20
C LYS A 60 -20.02 1.42 -24.62
N ASN A 61 -19.53 2.52 -24.05
CA ASN A 61 -18.18 3.00 -24.34
C ASN A 61 -17.11 2.08 -23.75
N LEU A 62 -17.31 1.56 -22.54
CA LEU A 62 -16.39 0.61 -21.91
C LEU A 62 -16.27 -0.66 -22.75
N ASP A 63 -17.41 -1.26 -23.12
CA ASP A 63 -17.47 -2.45 -23.98
C ASP A 63 -16.74 -2.22 -25.31
N ARG A 64 -16.97 -1.06 -25.95
CA ARG A 64 -16.28 -0.69 -27.20
C ARG A 64 -14.78 -0.48 -27.03
N LYS A 65 -14.34 0.19 -25.96
CA LYS A 65 -12.92 0.55 -25.75
C LYS A 65 -12.07 -0.63 -25.28
N LEU A 66 -12.67 -1.54 -24.52
CA LEU A 66 -12.00 -2.70 -23.93
C LEU A 66 -12.14 -3.97 -24.79
N ASN A 67 -12.89 -3.87 -25.89
CA ASN A 67 -13.00 -4.79 -27.03
C ASN A 67 -12.47 -6.22 -26.79
N GLY A 68 -13.35 -7.12 -26.37
CA GLY A 68 -13.05 -8.55 -26.22
C GLY A 68 -12.42 -8.95 -24.88
N TYR A 69 -11.95 -7.98 -24.09
CA TYR A 69 -11.39 -8.24 -22.76
C TYR A 69 -12.34 -7.93 -21.61
N PHE A 70 -13.35 -7.11 -21.87
CA PHE A 70 -14.39 -6.73 -20.93
C PHE A 70 -15.71 -6.68 -21.68
N LYS A 71 -16.65 -7.51 -21.26
CA LYS A 71 -17.98 -7.64 -21.83
C LYS A 71 -19.00 -7.21 -20.80
N VAL A 72 -19.96 -6.38 -21.22
CA VAL A 72 -21.06 -5.94 -20.36
C VAL A 72 -22.38 -6.54 -20.85
N ASP A 73 -22.98 -7.38 -20.02
CA ASP A 73 -24.32 -7.91 -20.25
C ASP A 73 -25.33 -7.15 -19.38
N LEU A 74 -26.33 -6.55 -20.03
CA LEU A 74 -27.44 -5.89 -19.35
C LEU A 74 -28.67 -6.81 -19.38
N LEU A 75 -29.01 -7.36 -18.22
CA LEU A 75 -30.15 -8.27 -18.06
C LEU A 75 -31.47 -7.51 -17.86
N LYS A 76 -32.57 -8.26 -17.90
CA LYS A 76 -33.90 -7.78 -17.49
C LYS A 76 -33.80 -7.15 -16.09
N HIS A 77 -34.53 -6.05 -15.89
CA HIS A 77 -34.55 -5.24 -14.65
C HIS A 77 -33.33 -4.34 -14.42
N SER A 78 -32.57 -3.95 -15.45
CA SER A 78 -31.46 -3.00 -15.29
C SER A 78 -30.28 -3.53 -14.45
N LYS A 79 -30.14 -4.86 -14.37
CA LYS A 79 -28.98 -5.53 -13.76
C LYS A 79 -27.84 -5.62 -14.76
N ILE A 80 -26.66 -5.17 -14.35
CA ILE A 80 -25.41 -5.23 -15.09
C ILE A 80 -24.63 -6.44 -14.59
N ILE A 81 -24.13 -7.25 -15.50
CA ILE A 81 -23.14 -8.30 -15.23
C ILE A 81 -21.96 -8.05 -16.15
N ILE A 82 -20.75 -8.22 -15.62
CA ILE A 82 -19.55 -8.13 -16.42
C ILE A 82 -18.83 -9.46 -16.49
N GLU A 83 -18.24 -9.72 -17.65
CA GLU A 83 -17.28 -10.79 -17.86
C GLU A 83 -15.97 -10.15 -18.34
N HIS A 84 -14.85 -10.63 -17.82
CA HIS A 84 -13.55 -10.15 -18.26
C HIS A 84 -12.57 -11.32 -18.33
N SER A 85 -11.74 -11.34 -19.38
CA SER A 85 -10.76 -12.40 -19.63
C SER A 85 -9.38 -12.11 -19.03
N ILE A 86 -9.15 -10.86 -18.64
CA ILE A 86 -7.89 -10.42 -18.01
C ILE A 86 -8.08 -10.34 -16.50
N ASN A 87 -7.12 -10.86 -15.74
CA ASN A 87 -7.12 -10.69 -14.29
C ASN A 87 -6.87 -9.23 -13.88
N ALA A 88 -7.56 -8.77 -12.83
CA ALA A 88 -7.30 -7.50 -12.19
C ALA A 88 -6.43 -7.69 -10.94
N ASP A 89 -5.41 -6.86 -10.80
CA ASP A 89 -4.49 -6.88 -9.64
C ASP A 89 -5.24 -6.85 -8.30
N ILE A 90 -6.34 -6.10 -8.23
CA ILE A 90 -7.17 -5.99 -7.03
C ILE A 90 -7.89 -7.30 -6.67
N ASN A 91 -8.39 -8.02 -7.68
CA ASN A 91 -9.06 -9.29 -7.46
C ASN A 91 -8.06 -10.36 -7.01
N ILE A 92 -6.84 -10.32 -7.57
CA ILE A 92 -5.74 -11.19 -7.13
C ILE A 92 -5.36 -10.84 -5.67
N LEU A 93 -5.15 -9.56 -5.35
CA LEU A 93 -4.81 -9.11 -4.00
C LEU A 93 -5.83 -9.59 -2.96
N GLN A 94 -7.14 -9.42 -3.23
CA GLN A 94 -8.20 -9.86 -2.33
C GLN A 94 -8.19 -11.38 -2.15
N SER A 95 -8.00 -12.14 -3.23
CA SER A 95 -7.91 -13.61 -3.18
C SER A 95 -6.71 -14.08 -2.35
N GLN A 96 -5.56 -13.41 -2.46
CA GLN A 96 -4.36 -13.71 -1.66
C GLN A 96 -4.60 -13.45 -0.17
N ILE A 97 -5.24 -12.35 0.18
CA ILE A 97 -5.61 -12.03 1.58
C ILE A 97 -6.61 -13.06 2.13
N GLU A 98 -7.58 -13.50 1.33
CA GLU A 98 -8.54 -14.53 1.73
C GLU A 98 -7.87 -15.90 1.91
N ALA A 99 -6.99 -16.31 1.00
CA ALA A 99 -6.23 -17.55 1.09
C ALA A 99 -5.36 -17.58 2.36
N LEU A 100 -4.73 -16.45 2.70
CA LEU A 100 -3.98 -16.26 3.94
C LEU A 100 -4.87 -16.45 5.17
N ASN A 101 -6.03 -15.79 5.21
CA ASN A 101 -6.97 -15.86 6.34
C ASN A 101 -7.57 -17.26 6.52
N THR A 102 -7.68 -18.03 5.45
CA THR A 102 -8.19 -19.42 5.45
C THR A 102 -7.10 -20.48 5.61
N ARG A 103 -5.83 -20.07 5.80
CA ARG A 103 -4.65 -20.95 5.95
C ARG A 103 -4.44 -21.90 4.76
N LYS A 104 -4.86 -21.51 3.57
CA LYS A 104 -4.70 -22.29 2.34
C LYS A 104 -3.35 -22.07 1.65
N GLN A 105 -2.56 -21.12 2.14
CA GLN A 105 -1.27 -20.72 1.57
C GLN A 105 -0.29 -20.40 2.69
N GLU A 106 0.99 -20.63 2.44
CA GLU A 106 2.04 -20.27 3.39
C GLU A 106 2.11 -18.76 3.60
N PHE A 107 2.23 -18.34 4.86
CA PHE A 107 2.14 -16.93 5.24
C PHE A 107 3.22 -16.07 4.56
N GLN A 108 4.46 -16.55 4.52
CA GLN A 108 5.58 -15.83 3.91
C GLN A 108 5.41 -15.68 2.39
N GLU A 109 4.94 -16.73 1.71
CA GLU A 109 4.70 -16.70 0.27
C GLU A 109 3.60 -15.68 -0.07
N ALA A 110 2.47 -15.74 0.64
CA ALA A 110 1.37 -14.81 0.45
C ALA A 110 1.76 -13.36 0.74
N VAL A 111 2.54 -13.09 1.81
CA VAL A 111 3.07 -11.74 2.09
C VAL A 111 3.92 -11.23 0.93
N THR A 112 4.76 -12.08 0.35
CA THR A 112 5.63 -11.71 -0.77
C THR A 112 4.80 -11.37 -2.02
N GLN A 113 3.78 -12.18 -2.32
CA GLN A 113 2.88 -11.93 -3.45
C GLN A 113 2.06 -10.65 -3.26
N ILE A 114 1.52 -10.40 -2.06
CA ILE A 114 0.79 -9.17 -1.72
C ILE A 114 1.70 -7.95 -1.85
N LEU A 115 2.96 -8.04 -1.41
CA LEU A 115 3.98 -6.99 -1.55
C LEU A 115 4.36 -6.71 -3.01
N GLU A 116 4.26 -7.71 -3.88
CA GLU A 116 4.48 -7.54 -5.31
C GLU A 116 3.31 -6.85 -6.01
N LEU A 117 2.07 -7.15 -5.59
CA LEU A 117 0.85 -6.58 -6.15
C LEU A 117 0.58 -5.15 -5.65
N TYR A 118 0.72 -4.90 -4.34
CA TYR A 118 0.35 -3.61 -3.74
C TYR A 118 1.47 -2.58 -3.91
N LYS A 119 1.48 -1.91 -5.07
CA LYS A 119 2.45 -0.85 -5.42
C LYS A 119 2.03 0.55 -5.02
N GLY A 120 0.75 0.73 -4.71
CA GLY A 120 0.17 2.01 -4.33
C GLY A 120 -1.30 1.86 -4.00
N ASP A 121 -1.90 2.94 -3.54
CA ASP A 121 -3.31 2.99 -3.21
C ASP A 121 -4.21 2.75 -4.43
N PHE A 122 -5.43 2.28 -4.21
CA PHE A 122 -6.41 2.08 -5.27
C PHE A 122 -6.79 3.41 -5.94
N LEU A 123 -6.42 3.55 -7.22
CA LEU A 123 -6.67 4.71 -8.10
C LEU A 123 -6.47 6.06 -7.37
N PRO A 124 -5.24 6.40 -6.93
CA PRO A 124 -4.97 7.47 -5.96
C PRO A 124 -5.39 8.87 -6.46
N PHE A 125 -5.36 9.05 -7.78
CA PHE A 125 -5.69 10.29 -8.48
C PHE A 125 -7.21 10.54 -8.64
N LEU A 126 -8.06 9.59 -8.25
CA LEU A 126 -9.51 9.76 -8.28
C LEU A 126 -10.04 10.13 -6.90
N ASP A 127 -10.60 11.33 -6.81
CA ASP A 127 -11.40 11.78 -5.68
C ASP A 127 -12.89 11.57 -6.00
N ASN A 128 -13.39 10.41 -5.58
CA ASN A 128 -14.79 9.98 -5.67
C ASN A 128 -15.10 9.19 -4.38
N PRO A 129 -16.22 9.43 -3.69
CA PRO A 129 -16.42 8.84 -2.36
C PRO A 129 -16.45 7.32 -2.29
N TRP A 130 -16.96 6.65 -3.33
CA TRP A 130 -16.90 5.18 -3.40
C TRP A 130 -15.44 4.71 -3.48
N ILE A 131 -14.63 5.33 -4.36
CA ILE A 131 -13.22 4.99 -4.55
C ILE A 131 -12.43 5.25 -3.27
N VAL A 132 -12.62 6.40 -2.63
CA VAL A 132 -11.93 6.76 -1.38
C VAL A 132 -12.30 5.78 -0.27
N SER A 133 -13.59 5.44 -0.13
CA SER A 133 -14.05 4.46 0.85
C SER A 133 -13.44 3.08 0.62
N PHE A 134 -13.40 2.62 -0.63
CA PHE A 134 -12.81 1.33 -0.97
C PHE A 134 -11.29 1.31 -0.83
N ARG A 135 -10.61 2.40 -1.18
CA ARG A 135 -9.17 2.58 -0.95
C ARG A 135 -8.83 2.44 0.53
N ASN A 136 -9.59 3.10 1.41
CA ASN A 136 -9.39 3.00 2.86
C ASN A 136 -9.61 1.57 3.38
N LEU A 137 -10.66 0.89 2.89
CA LEU A 137 -10.92 -0.52 3.21
C LEU A 137 -9.74 -1.42 2.82
N LEU A 138 -9.28 -1.32 1.57
CA LEU A 138 -8.16 -2.10 1.06
C LEU A 138 -6.87 -1.83 1.84
N ARG A 139 -6.57 -0.55 2.09
CA ARG A 139 -5.40 -0.16 2.88
C ARG A 139 -5.44 -0.76 4.28
N SER A 140 -6.61 -0.80 4.93
CA SER A 140 -6.79 -1.45 6.23
C SER A 140 -6.50 -2.96 6.17
N LEU A 141 -6.99 -3.64 5.14
CA LEU A 141 -6.75 -5.08 4.95
C LEU A 141 -5.25 -5.38 4.73
N VAL A 142 -4.60 -4.63 3.84
CA VAL A 142 -3.16 -4.77 3.55
C VAL A 142 -2.33 -4.44 4.79
N PHE A 143 -2.68 -3.36 5.50
CA PHE A 143 -2.02 -2.97 6.74
C PHE A 143 -2.07 -4.09 7.79
N SER A 144 -3.21 -4.76 7.95
CA SER A 144 -3.34 -5.88 8.89
C SER A 144 -2.37 -7.03 8.57
N VAL A 145 -2.23 -7.39 7.29
CA VAL A 145 -1.31 -8.45 6.83
C VAL A 145 0.14 -8.02 7.03
N PHE A 146 0.50 -6.82 6.57
CA PHE A 146 1.87 -6.32 6.62
C PHE A 146 2.32 -6.05 8.06
N SER A 147 1.43 -5.62 8.94
CA SER A 147 1.70 -5.46 10.37
C SER A 147 2.12 -6.79 10.99
N LYS A 148 1.34 -7.85 10.77
CA LYS A 148 1.66 -9.21 11.25
C LYS A 148 2.99 -9.69 10.68
N ALA A 149 3.22 -9.47 9.39
CA ALA A 149 4.46 -9.89 8.72
C ALA A 149 5.69 -9.16 9.26
N TYR A 150 5.56 -7.87 9.53
CA TYR A 150 6.65 -7.04 10.04
C TYR A 150 7.14 -7.52 11.41
N PHE A 151 6.22 -7.89 12.30
CA PHE A 151 6.56 -8.41 13.63
C PHE A 151 6.90 -9.91 13.67
N ASN A 152 6.72 -10.64 12.57
CA ASN A 152 7.07 -12.06 12.51
C ASN A 152 8.60 -12.24 12.37
N PRO A 153 9.28 -12.99 13.25
CA PRO A 153 10.73 -13.22 13.18
C PRO A 153 11.17 -14.03 11.95
N GLU A 154 10.29 -14.87 11.38
CA GLU A 154 10.59 -15.72 10.23
C GLU A 154 10.63 -14.94 8.90
N ILE A 155 10.06 -13.73 8.88
CA ILE A 155 10.06 -12.88 7.69
C ILE A 155 11.44 -12.24 7.51
N PRO A 156 12.11 -12.42 6.35
CA PRO A 156 13.41 -11.84 6.07
C PRO A 156 13.42 -10.31 6.19
N GLY A 157 14.51 -9.75 6.74
CA GLY A 157 14.68 -8.30 6.91
C GLY A 157 14.46 -7.49 5.62
N GLN A 158 14.90 -8.02 4.47
CA GLN A 158 14.68 -7.41 3.15
C GLN A 158 13.20 -7.20 2.80
N ILE A 159 12.33 -8.14 3.20
CA ILE A 159 10.88 -8.03 3.00
C ILE A 159 10.33 -6.94 3.92
N LYS A 160 10.77 -6.90 5.18
CA LYS A 160 10.38 -5.85 6.14
C LYS A 160 10.74 -4.45 5.66
N ILE A 161 11.92 -4.26 5.07
CA ILE A 161 12.33 -2.97 4.47
C ILE A 161 11.38 -2.59 3.33
N ARG A 162 10.99 -3.53 2.48
CA ARG A 162 10.04 -3.26 1.39
C ARG A 162 8.64 -2.93 1.91
N LEU A 163 8.16 -3.60 2.96
CA LEU A 163 6.87 -3.29 3.60
C LEU A 163 6.85 -1.85 4.13
N LEU A 164 7.95 -1.45 4.77
CA LEU A 164 8.11 -0.11 5.32
C LEU A 164 8.11 1.00 4.26
N ARG A 165 8.56 0.73 3.03
CA ARG A 165 8.47 1.69 1.91
C ARG A 165 7.03 1.96 1.48
N ILE A 166 6.13 1.00 1.69
CA ILE A 166 4.76 1.03 1.21
C ILE A 166 3.82 1.57 2.31
N LEU A 167 4.07 1.18 3.56
CA LEU A 167 3.31 1.65 4.73
C LEU A 167 4.28 2.27 5.74
N PRO A 168 4.69 3.53 5.51
CA PRO A 168 5.61 4.22 6.41
C PRO A 168 4.99 4.45 7.80
N GLU A 169 3.67 4.35 7.95
CA GLU A 169 3.01 4.47 9.26
C GLU A 169 3.47 3.40 10.27
N PHE A 170 4.00 2.27 9.80
CA PHE A 170 4.63 1.30 10.70
C PHE A 170 5.84 1.88 11.45
N TYR A 171 6.51 2.89 10.89
CA TYR A 171 7.59 3.62 11.55
C TYR A 171 7.11 4.48 12.73
N LEU A 172 5.92 5.11 12.62
CA LEU A 172 5.39 6.04 13.64
C LEU A 172 5.17 5.39 15.01
N SER A 173 5.10 4.05 15.06
CA SER A 173 4.87 3.32 16.30
C SER A 173 6.14 3.04 17.13
N ALA A 174 7.32 3.53 16.70
CA ALA A 174 8.61 2.94 17.05
C ALA A 174 9.74 3.87 17.58
N VAL A 175 9.46 5.05 18.14
CA VAL A 175 10.54 5.89 18.72
C VAL A 175 10.15 6.42 20.10
N ASN A 176 11.03 6.20 21.09
CA ASN A 176 10.90 6.70 22.47
C ASN A 176 12.10 7.62 22.77
N SER A 177 11.88 8.72 23.50
CA SER A 177 12.89 9.73 23.84
C SER A 177 14.10 9.17 24.63
N ALA A 178 13.95 7.99 25.24
CA ALA A 178 15.03 7.26 25.92
C ALA A 178 16.24 6.90 25.03
N VAL A 179 16.04 6.78 23.71
CA VAL A 179 17.10 6.44 22.75
C VAL A 179 18.13 7.57 22.60
N PHE A 180 17.69 8.82 22.66
CA PHE A 180 18.59 9.99 22.57
C PHE A 180 19.56 10.09 23.75
N LYS A 181 19.13 9.67 24.94
CA LYS A 181 19.96 9.68 26.16
C LYS A 181 21.11 8.68 26.07
N LEU A 182 20.87 7.49 25.52
CA LEU A 182 21.91 6.48 25.30
C LEU A 182 22.97 6.96 24.30
N ILE A 183 22.56 7.62 23.22
CA ILE A 183 23.48 8.15 22.21
C ILE A 183 24.40 9.23 22.82
N SER A 184 23.85 10.06 23.72
CA SER A 184 24.64 11.07 24.45
C SER A 184 25.61 10.49 25.50
N GLU A 185 25.41 9.24 25.93
CA GLU A 185 26.22 8.55 26.96
C GLU A 185 27.50 7.89 26.40
N GLY A 186 27.83 8.09 25.12
CA GLY A 186 29.18 7.82 24.59
C GLY A 186 29.43 6.44 23.99
N PHE A 187 28.38 5.70 23.63
CA PHE A 187 28.53 4.45 22.87
C PHE A 187 29.09 4.73 21.47
N GLU A 188 30.06 3.93 21.00
CA GLU A 188 30.57 4.07 19.64
C GLU A 188 29.61 3.46 18.62
N PHE A 189 28.82 4.34 17.98
CA PHE A 189 27.98 4.00 16.84
C PHE A 189 28.61 4.55 15.54
N SER A 190 28.56 3.75 14.49
CA SER A 190 28.74 4.21 13.11
C SER A 190 27.35 4.47 12.52
N ILE A 191 27.01 5.74 12.34
CA ILE A 191 25.80 6.12 11.61
C ILE A 191 26.06 5.86 10.13
N ALA A 192 25.36 4.90 9.53
CA ALA A 192 25.48 4.61 8.11
C ALA A 192 24.44 5.46 7.35
N ASP A 193 24.74 6.76 7.22
CA ASP A 193 24.02 7.74 6.41
C ASP A 193 22.56 8.02 6.80
N SER A 194 22.09 9.23 6.46
CA SER A 194 20.66 9.49 6.31
C SER A 194 20.18 8.66 5.13
N VAL A 195 19.38 7.63 5.39
CA VAL A 195 19.00 6.70 4.33
C VAL A 195 17.84 7.28 3.51
N PHE A 196 16.94 8.03 4.15
CA PHE A 196 15.78 8.67 3.52
C PHE A 196 15.34 9.91 4.31
N ASP A 197 15.04 11.02 3.60
CA ASP A 197 14.28 12.16 4.14
C ASP A 197 12.81 12.00 3.76
N PHE A 198 11.92 12.09 4.76
CA PHE A 198 10.47 12.09 4.55
C PHE A 198 9.96 13.52 4.40
N SER A 199 8.87 13.71 3.64
CA SER A 199 8.22 15.00 3.43
C SER A 199 7.59 15.61 4.69
N GLU A 200 7.55 14.88 5.81
CA GLU A 200 6.94 15.29 7.08
C GLU A 200 7.96 15.70 8.16
N GLY A 201 9.22 15.97 7.79
CA GLY A 201 10.24 16.39 8.76
C GLY A 201 10.75 15.25 9.65
N LEU A 202 10.77 14.03 9.12
CA LEU A 202 11.37 12.84 9.72
C LEU A 202 12.47 12.30 8.79
N THR A 203 13.48 11.65 9.36
CA THR A 203 14.62 11.10 8.62
C THR A 203 14.97 9.71 9.18
N VAL A 204 15.20 8.72 8.31
CA VAL A 204 15.71 7.40 8.75
C VAL A 204 17.23 7.46 8.89
N VAL A 205 17.70 7.07 10.08
CA VAL A 205 19.10 6.95 10.42
C VAL A 205 19.42 5.47 10.63
N LYS A 206 20.32 4.92 9.82
CA LYS A 206 20.87 3.59 10.09
C LYS A 206 21.97 3.73 11.13
N LEU A 207 21.82 3.02 12.25
CA LEU A 207 22.88 2.89 13.24
C LEU A 207 23.52 1.52 13.12
N LYS A 208 24.84 1.50 13.18
CA LYS A 208 25.64 0.29 13.34
C LYS A 208 26.47 0.41 14.61
N VAL A 209 26.26 -0.48 15.57
CA VAL A 209 27.00 -0.55 16.84
C VAL A 209 28.17 -1.53 16.71
N LYS A 210 29.24 -1.31 17.48
CA LYS A 210 30.40 -2.22 17.46
C LYS A 210 30.15 -3.53 18.20
N GLU A 211 29.36 -3.49 19.27
CA GLU A 211 29.10 -4.64 20.15
C GLU A 211 27.60 -4.97 20.19
N PRO A 212 27.20 -6.24 20.01
CA PRO A 212 25.80 -6.65 20.06
C PRO A 212 25.10 -6.34 21.40
N GLU A 213 25.83 -6.34 22.53
CA GLU A 213 25.25 -6.01 23.84
C GLU A 213 24.72 -4.57 23.89
N ILE A 214 25.35 -3.64 23.17
CA ILE A 214 24.91 -2.25 23.07
C ILE A 214 23.56 -2.17 22.34
N LEU A 215 23.37 -3.00 21.30
CA LEU A 215 22.10 -3.14 20.61
C LEU A 215 21.00 -3.60 21.58
N ASN A 216 21.30 -4.59 22.43
CA ASN A 216 20.38 -5.10 23.44
C ASN A 216 20.05 -4.06 24.52
N GLN A 217 20.98 -3.18 24.89
CA GLN A 217 20.71 -2.06 25.79
C GLN A 217 19.81 -0.99 25.15
N ILE A 218 20.00 -0.72 23.86
CA ILE A 218 19.11 0.17 23.09
C ILE A 218 17.72 -0.45 22.94
N LEU A 219 17.63 -1.75 22.64
CA LEU A 219 16.38 -2.50 22.50
C LEU A 219 15.63 -2.69 23.82
N SER A 220 16.33 -2.79 24.95
CA SER A 220 15.70 -2.93 26.28
C SER A 220 15.13 -1.62 26.81
N LYS A 221 15.66 -0.47 26.36
CA LYS A 221 15.16 0.87 26.72
C LYS A 221 14.24 1.48 25.65
N GLY A 222 14.40 1.09 24.39
CA GLY A 222 13.55 1.46 23.27
C GLY A 222 12.34 0.54 23.18
N LYS A 223 11.12 1.09 23.10
CA LYS A 223 9.92 0.23 23.05
C LYS A 223 9.80 -0.56 21.74
N LYS A 224 10.40 -0.10 20.62
CA LYS A 224 10.47 -0.82 19.33
C LYS A 224 11.64 -0.29 18.48
N ALA A 225 12.45 -1.16 17.89
CA ALA A 225 13.45 -0.80 16.87
C ALA A 225 13.47 -1.89 15.79
N SER A 226 13.83 -1.53 14.55
CA SER A 226 14.02 -2.50 13.48
C SER A 226 15.46 -3.00 13.49
N ILE A 227 15.66 -4.24 13.90
CA ILE A 227 16.97 -4.90 13.83
C ILE A 227 17.23 -5.30 12.38
N LEU A 228 18.30 -4.78 11.79
CA LEU A 228 18.78 -5.16 10.46
C LEU A 228 19.76 -6.33 10.54
N SER A 229 20.56 -6.39 11.61
CA SER A 229 21.47 -7.49 11.95
C SER A 229 21.89 -7.38 13.42
N ASP A 230 22.70 -8.32 13.91
CA ASP A 230 23.23 -8.36 15.28
C ASP A 230 23.99 -7.08 15.70
N THR A 231 24.38 -6.24 14.73
CA THR A 231 25.10 -4.99 14.96
C THR A 231 24.46 -3.79 14.27
N GLU A 232 23.31 -3.92 13.60
CA GLU A 232 22.70 -2.84 12.83
C GLU A 232 21.21 -2.66 13.16
N ILE A 233 20.79 -1.40 13.34
CA ILE A 233 19.38 -1.01 13.50
C ILE A 233 19.02 0.15 12.57
N LEU A 234 17.74 0.25 12.20
CA LEU A 234 17.18 1.48 11.64
C LEU A 234 16.42 2.22 12.73
N LEU A 235 16.71 3.50 12.87
CA LEU A 235 15.97 4.44 13.70
C LEU A 235 15.30 5.48 12.82
N LEU A 236 14.03 5.75 13.09
CA LEU A 236 13.38 6.95 12.60
C LEU A 236 13.59 8.06 13.62
N VAL A 237 13.93 9.26 13.19
CA VAL A 237 14.11 10.42 14.06
C VAL A 237 13.54 11.65 13.35
N GLU A 238 13.14 12.68 14.11
CA GLU A 238 12.82 13.99 13.53
C GLU A 238 14.01 14.51 12.73
N SER A 239 13.77 15.19 11.61
CA SER A 239 14.84 15.66 10.72
C SER A 239 15.80 16.62 11.41
N GLU A 240 15.35 17.37 12.42
CA GLU A 240 16.23 18.19 13.27
C GLU A 240 17.12 17.31 14.15
N ALA A 241 16.55 16.30 14.80
CA ALA A 241 17.29 15.32 15.59
C ALA A 241 18.22 14.45 14.73
N ALA A 242 17.85 14.17 13.48
CA ALA A 242 18.68 13.49 12.50
C ALA A 242 19.89 14.34 12.11
N LYS A 243 19.69 15.65 11.91
CA LYS A 243 20.78 16.61 11.66
C LYS A 243 21.72 16.68 12.86
N GLU A 244 21.21 16.71 14.10
CA GLU A 244 22.04 16.63 15.31
C GLU A 244 22.84 15.32 15.37
N LEU A 245 22.19 14.18 15.11
CA LEU A 245 22.85 12.87 15.10
C LEU A 245 23.96 12.78 14.04
N LEU A 246 23.71 13.30 12.84
CA LEU A 246 24.68 13.31 11.73
C LEU A 246 25.81 14.32 11.97
N THR A 247 25.54 15.46 12.59
CA THR A 247 26.54 16.50 12.91
C THR A 247 27.47 16.10 14.06
N VAL A 248 27.00 15.32 15.06
CA VAL A 248 27.87 14.75 16.12
C VAL A 248 29.00 13.89 15.53
N ARG A 249 28.83 13.35 14.32
CA ARG A 249 29.88 12.62 13.58
C ARG A 249 30.90 13.52 12.87
N SER A 250 30.55 14.78 12.59
CA SER A 250 31.44 15.73 11.91
C SER A 250 32.46 16.40 12.85
N VAL A 251 32.32 16.20 14.17
CA VAL A 251 33.17 16.83 15.21
C VAL A 251 34.12 15.80 15.87
N LYS A 252 34.37 14.64 15.24
CA LYS A 252 35.42 13.69 15.66
C LYS A 252 36.33 13.32 14.50
#